data_AF-A0A968T4J5-F1
#
_entry.id   AF-A0A968T4J5-F1
#
_cell.length_a   1.000
_cell.length_b   1.000
_cell.length_c   1.000
_cell.angle_alpha   90.00
_cell.angle_beta   90.00
_cell.angle_gamma   90.00
#
_symmetry.space_group_name_H-M   'P 1'
#
loop_
_entity.id
_entity.type
_entity.pdbx_description
1 polymer ?
#
loop_
_entity_poly.entity_id
_entity_poly.type
_entity_poly.pdbx_seq_one_letter_code
_entity_poly.pdbx_strand_id
1 'polypeptide(L)'
;MAETTTKPILLGWKHKVLTTKRDGFRPGSLTPFAVLSKYQKNDKIERICVNEYSNKRIENRTSGMANTKFTFLVAGLGSIGSHLIYFLNGLNYPSFKLIDDDILKIENLGRHLLGINNIHSFKTVALKEYIKNIRPDQDVSIKSLKLEAVITEYSNYFNDCSYAFIAIGNQNIENFLLNKQREGLITVPMFFFWVEPYAIGGHCLFIHPEDKNTISDLYDNQFYRYNLIDSAEYLKSNPILSKQEAGCQTSYTPYSGNDVVLFLSAIYKWLKITIQNNSKQSMAIQWTGNIDLAKDLGLSLNKPYVANEPYSINTFYLNNDSNKK
;
A
#
# COMPACT_ATOMS: atom_id res chain seq x y z
N MET A 1 39.58 -4.26 -22.04
CA MET A 1 38.69 -4.09 -23.21
C MET A 1 37.30 -3.95 -22.66
N ALA A 2 36.64 -2.81 -22.86
CA ALA A 2 35.28 -2.62 -22.37
C ALA A 2 34.35 -3.57 -23.12
N GLU A 3 33.59 -4.40 -22.40
CA GLU A 3 32.55 -5.23 -22.98
C GLU A 3 31.61 -4.34 -23.77
N THR A 4 31.62 -4.48 -25.10
CA THR A 4 30.63 -3.86 -25.96
C THR A 4 29.32 -4.58 -25.71
N THR A 5 28.47 -3.97 -24.89
CA THR A 5 27.08 -4.39 -24.73
C THR A 5 26.42 -4.44 -26.10
N THR A 6 25.83 -5.58 -26.48
CA THR A 6 25.13 -5.81 -27.76
C THR A 6 23.88 -4.94 -27.97
N LYS A 7 23.56 -4.07 -27.01
CA LYS A 7 22.41 -3.17 -27.06
C LYS A 7 22.82 -1.79 -27.59
N PRO A 8 21.97 -1.14 -28.42
CA PRO A 8 22.24 0.20 -28.90
C PRO A 8 22.33 1.18 -27.72
N ILE A 9 23.40 1.96 -27.67
CA ILE A 9 23.54 3.06 -26.72
C ILE A 9 22.93 4.30 -27.37
N LEU A 10 21.87 4.84 -26.76
CA LEU A 10 21.29 6.10 -27.21
C LEU A 10 22.15 7.26 -26.70
N LEU A 11 22.74 7.97 -27.63
CA LEU A 11 23.54 9.17 -27.40
C LEU A 11 23.01 10.25 -28.35
N GLY A 12 23.02 11.50 -27.90
CA GLY A 12 22.66 12.62 -28.76
C GLY A 12 23.58 13.79 -28.53
N TRP A 13 23.67 14.65 -29.53
CA TRP A 13 24.27 15.96 -29.42
C TRP A 13 23.47 16.92 -30.27
N LYS A 14 23.31 18.14 -29.76
CA LYS A 14 22.66 19.23 -30.47
C LYS A 14 23.73 20.25 -30.84
N HIS A 15 23.87 20.45 -32.15
CA HIS A 15 24.73 21.48 -32.71
C HIS A 15 24.04 22.84 -32.62
N LYS A 16 24.83 23.92 -32.53
CA LYS A 16 24.32 25.26 -32.82
C LYS A 16 23.82 25.32 -34.26
N VAL A 17 22.92 26.27 -34.52
CA VAL A 17 22.40 26.51 -35.89
C VAL A 17 23.59 26.70 -36.84
N LEU A 18 23.63 25.86 -37.88
CA LEU A 18 24.67 25.92 -38.89
C LEU A 18 24.41 27.12 -39.81
N THR A 19 25.33 28.08 -39.82
CA THR A 19 25.18 29.29 -40.61
C THR A 19 25.92 29.13 -41.95
N THR A 20 25.18 28.81 -43.02
CA THR A 20 25.73 28.64 -44.38
C THR A 20 25.90 29.95 -45.14
N LYS A 21 25.16 31.00 -44.76
CA LYS A 21 25.36 32.36 -45.29
C LYS A 21 26.47 33.05 -44.50
N ARG A 22 27.67 33.12 -45.07
CA ARG A 22 28.87 33.71 -44.46
C ARG A 22 29.54 34.70 -45.41
N ASP A 23 30.10 35.75 -44.85
CA ASP A 23 30.87 36.75 -45.61
C ASP A 23 32.07 36.10 -46.31
N GLY A 24 32.33 36.52 -47.55
CA GLY A 24 33.37 35.95 -48.40
C GLY A 24 32.96 34.71 -49.21
N PHE A 25 31.72 34.23 -49.09
CA PHE A 25 31.20 33.09 -49.86
C PHE A 25 29.99 33.47 -50.70
N ARG A 26 29.88 32.88 -51.90
CA ARG A 26 28.71 33.06 -52.77
C ARG A 26 27.49 32.41 -52.12
N PRO A 27 26.28 33.01 -52.18
CA PRO A 27 25.08 32.37 -51.68
C PRO A 27 24.91 30.95 -52.25
N GLY A 28 24.68 29.98 -51.37
CA GLY A 28 24.53 28.56 -51.73
C GLY A 28 25.83 27.77 -51.92
N SER A 29 27.02 28.40 -51.85
CA SER A 29 28.29 27.69 -52.08
C SER A 29 28.80 26.90 -50.87
N LEU A 30 28.32 27.19 -49.65
CA LEU A 30 28.71 26.50 -48.42
C LEU A 30 27.65 25.47 -48.00
N THR A 31 28.07 24.21 -47.88
CA THR A 31 27.21 23.15 -47.35
C THR A 31 27.21 23.15 -45.82
N PRO A 32 26.15 22.63 -45.17
CA PRO A 32 26.11 22.45 -43.71
C PRO A 32 27.31 21.64 -43.18
N PHE A 33 27.77 20.63 -43.92
CA PHE A 33 28.94 19.84 -43.55
C PHE A 33 30.24 20.66 -43.58
N ALA A 34 30.46 21.49 -44.61
CA ALA A 34 31.63 22.36 -44.69
C ALA A 34 31.63 23.39 -43.55
N VAL A 35 30.46 23.96 -43.25
CA VAL A 35 30.24 24.83 -42.10
C VAL A 35 30.62 24.15 -40.79
N LEU A 36 30.07 22.98 -40.52
CA LEU A 36 30.32 22.23 -39.29
C LEU A 36 31.79 21.83 -39.14
N SER A 37 32.41 21.30 -40.20
CA SER A 37 33.76 20.72 -40.15
C SER A 37 34.90 21.75 -40.17
N LYS A 38 34.69 22.93 -40.77
CA LYS A 38 35.77 23.92 -40.97
C LYS A 38 35.57 25.21 -40.18
N TYR A 39 34.35 25.74 -40.15
CA TYR A 39 34.08 27.10 -39.67
C TYR A 39 33.46 27.12 -38.27
N GLN A 40 32.61 26.15 -37.94
CA GLN A 40 31.98 25.96 -36.63
C GLN A 40 32.57 24.78 -35.87
N LYS A 41 33.80 24.35 -36.21
CA LYS A 41 34.45 23.16 -35.61
C LYS A 41 34.68 23.27 -34.10
N ASN A 42 34.80 24.49 -33.60
CA ASN A 42 35.04 24.80 -32.18
C ASN A 42 33.74 25.23 -31.47
N ASP A 43 32.59 25.21 -32.15
CA ASP A 43 31.33 25.53 -31.52
C ASP A 43 31.03 24.51 -30.43
N LYS A 44 30.67 24.99 -29.24
CA LYS A 44 30.23 24.12 -28.15
C LYS A 44 28.97 23.37 -28.59
N ILE A 45 28.98 22.07 -28.38
CA ILE A 45 27.83 21.18 -28.58
C ILE A 45 27.12 20.91 -27.25
N GLU A 46 25.80 20.84 -27.28
CA GLU A 46 25.01 20.37 -26.15
C GLU A 46 24.96 18.83 -26.20
N ARG A 47 25.56 18.16 -25.20
CA ARG A 47 25.48 16.71 -25.09
C ARG A 47 24.13 16.31 -24.51
N ILE A 48 23.42 15.44 -25.22
CA ILE A 48 22.17 14.83 -24.74
C ILE A 48 22.53 13.50 -24.08
N CYS A 49 22.22 13.42 -22.78
CA CYS A 49 22.35 12.17 -22.01
C CYS A 49 20.99 11.49 -21.97
N VAL A 50 20.90 10.25 -22.46
CA VAL A 50 19.67 9.46 -22.43
C VAL A 50 19.80 8.40 -21.36
N ASN A 51 18.84 8.37 -20.44
CA ASN A 51 18.73 7.31 -19.43
C ASN A 51 17.55 6.42 -19.78
N GLU A 52 17.80 5.13 -20.00
CA GLU A 52 16.75 4.15 -20.21
C GLU A 52 15.92 3.98 -18.93
N TYR A 53 14.61 4.16 -19.07
CA TYR A 53 13.62 3.72 -18.10
C TYR A 53 13.04 2.38 -18.56
N SER A 54 13.38 1.30 -17.86
CA SER A 54 12.76 0.00 -18.06
C SER A 54 12.71 -0.78 -16.75
N ASN A 55 11.66 -1.59 -16.58
CA ASN A 55 11.46 -2.39 -15.37
C ASN A 55 12.63 -3.33 -15.14
N LYS A 56 13.05 -4.03 -16.19
CA LYS A 56 14.23 -4.90 -16.18
C LYS A 56 15.47 -4.20 -15.63
N ARG A 57 15.74 -2.94 -16.04
CA ARG A 57 16.90 -2.18 -15.55
C ARG A 57 16.77 -1.84 -14.08
N ILE A 58 15.59 -1.47 -13.62
CA ILE A 58 15.33 -1.02 -12.25
C ILE A 58 15.31 -2.21 -11.28
N GLU A 59 14.67 -3.32 -11.65
CA GLU A 59 14.68 -4.58 -10.91
C GLU A 59 16.11 -5.11 -10.76
N ASN A 60 16.87 -5.20 -11.85
CA ASN A 60 18.26 -5.67 -11.80
C ASN A 60 19.15 -4.82 -10.87
N ARG A 61 18.90 -3.51 -10.76
CA ARG A 61 19.64 -2.63 -9.85
C ARG A 61 19.17 -2.70 -8.38
N THR A 62 17.98 -3.24 -8.14
CA THR A 62 17.36 -3.28 -6.80
C THR A 62 17.55 -4.66 -6.15
N SER A 63 17.19 -5.74 -6.85
CA SER A 63 17.22 -7.11 -6.33
C SER A 63 18.28 -8.00 -6.98
N GLY A 64 18.87 -7.59 -8.11
CA GLY A 64 19.83 -8.40 -8.88
C GLY A 64 19.22 -9.61 -9.59
N MET A 65 17.92 -9.87 -9.43
CA MET A 65 17.19 -11.02 -9.98
C MET A 65 15.77 -10.62 -10.40
N ALA A 66 15.23 -11.30 -11.43
CA ALA A 66 13.83 -11.19 -11.81
C ALA A 66 12.95 -11.82 -10.71
N ASN A 67 12.03 -11.03 -10.16
CA ASN A 67 11.10 -11.49 -9.12
C ASN A 67 9.71 -11.76 -9.73
N THR A 68 8.93 -12.60 -9.06
CA THR A 68 7.51 -12.76 -9.36
C THR A 68 6.80 -11.41 -9.26
N LYS A 69 6.09 -11.02 -10.33
CA LYS A 69 5.27 -9.81 -10.31
C LYS A 69 3.89 -10.16 -9.74
N PHE A 70 3.61 -9.66 -8.54
CA PHE A 70 2.30 -9.82 -7.92
C PHE A 70 1.30 -8.79 -8.44
N THR A 71 0.01 -9.14 -8.35
CA THR A 71 -1.09 -8.19 -8.43
C THR A 71 -1.77 -8.15 -7.07
N PHE A 72 -1.81 -6.99 -6.42
CA PHE A 72 -2.44 -6.82 -5.11
C PHE A 72 -3.71 -6.00 -5.23
N LEU A 73 -4.78 -6.49 -4.61
CA LEU A 73 -6.00 -5.73 -4.43
C LEU A 73 -5.97 -5.06 -3.07
N VAL A 74 -6.23 -3.75 -3.00
CA VAL A 74 -6.33 -3.02 -1.73
C VAL A 74 -7.72 -2.38 -1.66
N ALA A 75 -8.51 -2.80 -0.68
CA ALA A 75 -9.86 -2.29 -0.42
C ALA A 75 -9.88 -1.52 0.90
N GLY A 76 -10.45 -0.32 0.88
CA GLY A 76 -10.33 0.65 1.97
C GLY A 76 -8.99 1.38 1.86
N LEU A 77 -9.04 2.59 1.32
CA LEU A 77 -7.90 3.47 1.05
C LEU A 77 -7.84 4.61 2.06
N GLY A 78 -8.34 4.38 3.28
CA GLY A 78 -8.18 5.29 4.40
C GLY A 78 -6.75 5.31 4.93
N SER A 79 -6.60 5.52 6.24
CA SER A 79 -5.29 5.67 6.87
C SER A 79 -4.37 4.46 6.64
N ILE A 80 -4.82 3.26 6.98
CA ILE A 80 -4.03 2.02 6.86
C ILE A 80 -3.80 1.67 5.39
N GLY A 81 -4.86 1.55 4.59
CA GLY A 81 -4.74 1.10 3.20
C GLY A 81 -3.91 2.02 2.32
N SER A 82 -3.99 3.34 2.51
CA SER A 82 -3.15 4.29 1.77
C SER A 82 -1.67 4.10 2.08
N HIS A 83 -1.29 3.96 3.36
CA HIS A 83 0.10 3.70 3.76
C HIS A 83 0.56 2.27 3.39
N LEU A 84 -0.34 1.28 3.40
CA LEU A 84 -0.02 -0.10 3.04
C LEU A 84 0.52 -0.21 1.62
N ILE A 85 0.03 0.61 0.68
CA ILE A 85 0.55 0.68 -0.71
C ILE A 85 2.07 0.96 -0.73
N TYR A 86 2.56 1.84 0.15
CA TYR A 86 4.00 2.12 0.26
C TYR A 86 4.79 0.87 0.66
N PHE A 87 4.31 0.12 1.65
CA PHE A 87 4.98 -1.11 2.10
C PHE A 87 4.90 -2.22 1.04
N LEU A 88 3.74 -2.39 0.39
CA LEU A 88 3.53 -3.40 -0.65
C LEU A 88 4.40 -3.15 -1.90
N ASN A 89 4.77 -1.90 -2.19
CA ASN A 89 5.76 -1.60 -3.24
C ASN A 89 7.13 -2.24 -2.99
N GLY A 90 7.46 -2.53 -1.73
CA GLY A 90 8.66 -3.29 -1.35
C GLY A 90 8.68 -4.75 -1.83
N LEU A 91 7.55 -5.27 -2.31
CA LEU A 91 7.41 -6.60 -2.93
C LEU A 91 7.57 -6.52 -4.47
N ASN A 92 8.63 -5.85 -4.90
CA ASN A 92 9.01 -5.68 -6.31
C ASN A 92 7.97 -4.92 -7.16
N TYR A 93 7.48 -3.78 -6.68
CA TYR A 93 6.59 -2.88 -7.43
C TYR A 93 5.44 -3.62 -8.15
N PRO A 94 4.54 -4.26 -7.37
CA PRO A 94 3.45 -5.07 -7.90
C PRO A 94 2.46 -4.21 -8.71
N SER A 95 1.60 -4.87 -9.46
CA SER A 95 0.40 -4.22 -10.01
C SER A 95 -0.65 -4.04 -8.90
N PHE A 96 -1.48 -3.00 -8.99
CA PHE A 96 -2.51 -2.71 -8.00
C PHE A 96 -3.93 -2.68 -8.57
N LYS A 97 -4.87 -3.17 -7.76
CA LYS A 97 -6.31 -2.99 -7.91
C LYS A 97 -6.82 -2.24 -6.69
N LEU A 98 -7.35 -1.02 -6.84
CA LEU A 98 -7.74 -0.18 -5.70
C LEU A 98 -9.26 -0.04 -5.61
N ILE A 99 -9.82 -0.24 -4.42
CA ILE A 99 -11.26 -0.14 -4.14
C ILE A 99 -11.50 0.79 -2.95
N ASP A 100 -12.22 1.88 -3.17
CA ASP A 100 -12.72 2.79 -2.12
C ASP A 100 -13.78 3.71 -2.73
N ASP A 101 -14.91 3.93 -2.06
CA ASP A 101 -15.98 4.80 -2.54
C ASP A 101 -15.88 6.25 -2.04
N ASP A 102 -14.91 6.55 -1.18
CA ASP A 102 -14.83 7.83 -0.49
C ASP A 102 -13.92 8.83 -1.23
N ILE A 103 -14.15 10.10 -0.89
CA ILE A 103 -13.41 11.25 -1.38
C ILE A 103 -12.47 11.70 -0.26
N LEU A 104 -11.24 12.10 -0.61
CA LEU A 104 -10.30 12.62 0.39
C LEU A 104 -10.79 13.96 0.96
N LYS A 105 -10.94 14.02 2.28
CA LYS A 105 -11.41 15.21 3.02
C LYS A 105 -10.30 15.75 3.93
N ILE A 106 -10.47 16.99 4.38
CA ILE A 106 -9.53 17.68 5.29
C ILE A 106 -9.31 16.88 6.57
N GLU A 107 -10.37 16.32 7.15
CA GLU A 107 -10.32 15.47 8.36
C GLU A 107 -9.46 14.20 8.21
N ASN A 108 -9.07 13.82 6.99
CA ASN A 108 -8.20 12.67 6.73
C ASN A 108 -6.71 13.02 6.75
N LEU A 109 -6.34 14.29 6.59
CA LEU A 109 -4.96 14.72 6.36
C LEU A 109 -3.99 14.35 7.49
N GLY A 110 -4.49 14.26 8.73
CA GLY A 110 -3.66 13.87 9.88
C GLY A 110 -3.21 12.40 9.90
N ARG A 111 -3.78 11.56 9.04
CA ARG A 111 -3.52 10.10 9.05
C ARG A 111 -3.51 9.42 7.68
N HIS A 112 -3.80 10.14 6.61
CA HIS A 112 -3.80 9.62 5.24
C HIS A 112 -2.45 9.88 4.57
N LEU A 113 -2.01 8.98 3.68
CA LEU A 113 -0.71 9.10 3.00
C LEU A 113 -0.63 10.35 2.10
N LEU A 114 -1.74 10.69 1.44
CA LEU A 114 -1.84 11.86 0.55
C LEU A 114 -2.09 13.15 1.32
N GLY A 115 -1.57 14.25 0.78
CA GLY A 115 -1.68 15.59 1.36
C GLY A 115 -2.78 16.46 0.76
N ILE A 116 -2.73 17.76 1.12
CA ILE A 116 -3.76 18.77 0.80
C ILE A 116 -4.06 18.90 -0.70
N ASN A 117 -3.10 18.63 -1.57
CA ASN A 117 -3.28 18.75 -3.03
C ASN A 117 -4.28 17.74 -3.61
N ASN A 118 -4.69 16.73 -2.84
CA ASN A 118 -5.59 15.68 -3.29
C ASN A 118 -6.99 15.75 -2.68
N ILE A 119 -7.30 16.79 -1.89
CA ILE A 119 -8.65 16.96 -1.33
C ILE A 119 -9.70 17.02 -2.46
N HIS A 120 -10.92 16.59 -2.15
CA HIS A 120 -12.05 16.52 -3.08
C HIS A 120 -11.88 15.54 -4.26
N SER A 121 -10.77 14.79 -4.31
CA SER A 121 -10.57 13.70 -5.27
C SER A 121 -11.00 12.37 -4.65
N PHE A 122 -11.56 11.47 -5.46
CA PHE A 122 -11.71 10.07 -5.07
C PHE A 122 -10.36 9.50 -4.62
N LYS A 123 -10.33 8.82 -3.46
CA LYS A 123 -9.07 8.28 -2.91
C LYS A 123 -8.39 7.31 -3.88
N THR A 124 -9.19 6.50 -4.58
CA THR A 124 -8.74 5.59 -5.65
C THR A 124 -7.98 6.31 -6.76
N VAL A 125 -8.53 7.41 -7.29
CA VAL A 125 -7.92 8.21 -8.36
C VAL A 125 -6.63 8.84 -7.86
N ALA A 126 -6.65 9.47 -6.69
CA ALA A 126 -5.50 10.17 -6.16
C ALA A 126 -4.33 9.20 -5.82
N LEU A 127 -4.62 8.01 -5.28
CA LEU A 127 -3.60 7.00 -5.02
C LEU A 127 -3.08 6.33 -6.29
N LYS A 128 -3.91 6.19 -7.32
CA LYS A 128 -3.44 5.76 -8.65
C LYS A 128 -2.39 6.73 -9.20
N GLU A 129 -2.67 8.03 -9.15
CA GLU A 129 -1.70 9.05 -9.59
C GLU A 129 -0.43 9.03 -8.73
N TYR A 130 -0.56 8.87 -7.41
CA TYR A 130 0.59 8.70 -6.51
C TYR A 130 1.48 7.51 -6.93
N ILE A 131 0.90 6.33 -7.18
CA ILE A 131 1.66 5.15 -7.62
C ILE A 131 2.32 5.41 -8.97
N LYS A 132 1.57 5.97 -9.94
CA LYS A 132 2.07 6.27 -11.28
C LYS A 132 3.18 7.33 -11.28
N ASN A 133 3.17 8.26 -10.34
CA ASN A 133 4.24 9.24 -10.17
C ASN A 133 5.56 8.62 -9.68
N ILE A 134 5.48 7.54 -8.89
CA ILE A 134 6.67 6.79 -8.43
C ILE A 134 7.14 5.83 -9.53
N ARG A 135 6.22 5.08 -10.14
CA ARG A 135 6.49 4.12 -11.22
C ARG A 135 5.42 4.20 -12.31
N PRO A 136 5.64 4.97 -13.38
CA PRO A 136 4.70 5.06 -14.49
C PRO A 136 4.30 3.72 -15.14
N ASP A 137 5.18 2.72 -15.07
CA ASP A 137 4.98 1.36 -15.61
C ASP A 137 4.16 0.42 -14.71
N GLN A 138 3.94 0.76 -13.42
CA GLN A 138 3.10 -0.08 -12.56
C GLN A 138 1.68 -0.06 -13.08
N ASP A 139 1.07 -1.23 -13.27
CA ASP A 139 -0.33 -1.28 -13.69
C ASP A 139 -1.23 -1.00 -12.48
N VAL A 140 -2.21 -0.12 -12.67
CA VAL A 140 -3.12 0.31 -11.60
C VAL A 140 -4.52 0.46 -12.17
N SER A 141 -5.42 -0.40 -11.70
CA SER A 141 -6.86 -0.31 -11.97
C SER A 141 -7.61 0.09 -10.71
N ILE A 142 -8.76 0.74 -10.89
CA ILE A 142 -9.52 1.30 -9.78
C ILE A 142 -11.02 0.99 -9.90
N LYS A 143 -11.68 0.87 -8.76
CA LYS A 143 -13.14 0.87 -8.61
C LYS A 143 -13.52 1.82 -7.49
N SER A 144 -14.10 2.97 -7.86
CA SER A 144 -14.62 3.95 -6.89
C SER A 144 -16.01 3.56 -6.40
N LEU A 145 -16.13 2.36 -5.81
CA LEU A 145 -17.37 1.73 -5.41
C LEU A 145 -17.19 1.08 -4.04
N LYS A 146 -18.30 0.84 -3.34
CA LYS A 146 -18.32 0.04 -2.12
C LYS A 146 -17.81 -1.36 -2.41
N LEU A 147 -17.08 -1.93 -1.46
CA LEU A 147 -16.48 -3.25 -1.64
C LEU A 147 -17.54 -4.32 -1.89
N GLU A 148 -18.66 -4.27 -1.18
CA GLU A 148 -19.77 -5.21 -1.30
C GLU A 148 -20.33 -5.23 -2.73
N ALA A 149 -20.48 -4.05 -3.35
CA ALA A 149 -20.90 -3.93 -4.74
C ALA A 149 -19.86 -4.54 -5.70
N VAL A 150 -18.56 -4.34 -5.43
CA VAL A 150 -17.50 -4.96 -6.23
C VAL A 150 -17.53 -6.48 -6.13
N ILE A 151 -17.77 -7.04 -4.94
CA ILE A 151 -17.89 -8.49 -4.75
C ILE A 151 -19.11 -9.06 -5.51
N THR A 152 -20.25 -8.39 -5.44
CA THR A 152 -21.50 -8.89 -6.05
C THR A 152 -21.53 -8.69 -7.57
N GLU A 153 -21.08 -7.55 -8.08
CA GLU A 153 -21.21 -7.19 -9.51
C GLU A 153 -19.94 -7.46 -10.32
N TYR A 154 -18.78 -7.51 -9.67
CA TYR A 154 -17.47 -7.62 -10.31
C TYR A 154 -16.57 -8.65 -9.61
N SER A 155 -17.12 -9.79 -9.18
CA SER A 155 -16.37 -10.85 -8.48
C SER A 155 -15.09 -11.28 -9.21
N ASN A 156 -15.11 -11.38 -10.54
CA ASN A 156 -13.93 -11.69 -11.36
C ASN A 156 -12.83 -10.64 -11.19
N TYR A 157 -13.18 -9.37 -11.07
CA TYR A 157 -12.20 -8.30 -10.82
C TYR A 157 -11.52 -8.48 -9.47
N PHE A 158 -12.28 -8.86 -8.43
CA PHE A 158 -11.77 -9.09 -7.08
C PHE A 158 -10.85 -10.32 -7.01
N ASN A 159 -11.26 -11.43 -7.62
CA ASN A 159 -10.51 -12.68 -7.60
C ASN A 159 -9.29 -12.70 -8.54
N ASP A 160 -9.21 -11.78 -9.49
CA ASP A 160 -8.04 -11.63 -10.37
C ASP A 160 -6.92 -10.84 -9.66
N CYS A 161 -6.43 -11.38 -8.55
CA CYS A 161 -5.26 -10.87 -7.84
C CYS A 161 -4.55 -12.01 -7.10
N SER A 162 -3.31 -11.76 -6.67
CA SER A 162 -2.54 -12.71 -5.86
C SER A 162 -3.01 -12.72 -4.40
N TYR A 163 -3.27 -11.53 -3.85
CA TYR A 163 -3.73 -11.32 -2.48
C TYR A 163 -4.63 -10.08 -2.43
N ALA A 164 -5.69 -10.15 -1.62
CA ALA A 164 -6.53 -9.00 -1.30
C ALA A 164 -6.21 -8.46 0.10
N PHE A 165 -6.04 -7.16 0.23
CA PHE A 165 -5.75 -6.45 1.48
C PHE A 165 -6.95 -5.56 1.83
N ILE A 166 -7.61 -5.87 2.93
CA ILE A 166 -8.87 -5.29 3.37
C ILE A 166 -8.59 -4.40 4.58
N ALA A 167 -8.56 -3.08 4.36
CA ALA A 167 -8.27 -2.06 5.36
C ALA A 167 -9.48 -1.11 5.55
N ILE A 168 -10.67 -1.71 5.68
CA ILE A 168 -11.94 -0.98 5.88
C ILE A 168 -12.26 -0.79 7.37
N GLY A 169 -11.85 -1.75 8.23
CA GLY A 169 -12.09 -1.69 9.67
C GLY A 169 -13.58 -1.75 10.05
N ASN A 170 -14.34 -2.63 9.39
CA ASN A 170 -15.77 -2.82 9.63
C ASN A 170 -16.11 -4.31 9.70
N GLN A 171 -16.45 -4.77 10.89
CA GLN A 171 -16.74 -6.19 11.17
C GLN A 171 -17.88 -6.76 10.34
N ASN A 172 -18.90 -5.97 9.96
CA ASN A 172 -19.98 -6.45 9.11
C ASN A 172 -19.48 -6.77 7.69
N ILE A 173 -18.58 -5.93 7.16
CA ILE A 173 -17.96 -6.14 5.86
C ILE A 173 -17.02 -7.35 5.91
N GLU A 174 -16.24 -7.49 6.97
CA GLU A 174 -15.37 -8.64 7.18
C GLU A 174 -16.16 -9.95 7.24
N ASN A 175 -17.24 -9.98 8.03
CA ASN A 175 -18.15 -11.12 8.11
C ASN A 175 -18.78 -11.44 6.75
N PHE A 176 -19.19 -10.41 6.00
CA PHE A 176 -19.69 -10.58 4.63
C PHE A 176 -18.64 -11.24 3.72
N LEU A 177 -17.38 -10.78 3.75
CA LEU A 177 -16.30 -11.34 2.94
C LEU A 177 -15.97 -12.78 3.32
N LEU A 178 -15.92 -13.11 4.62
CA LEU A 178 -15.72 -14.47 5.10
C LEU A 178 -16.86 -15.40 4.64
N ASN A 179 -18.11 -14.91 4.67
CA ASN A 179 -19.25 -15.66 4.13
C ASN A 179 -19.09 -15.91 2.62
N LYS A 180 -18.72 -14.89 1.85
CA LYS A 180 -18.50 -15.02 0.40
C LYS A 180 -17.31 -15.93 0.04
N GLN A 181 -16.28 -15.99 0.88
CA GLN A 181 -15.21 -16.95 0.73
C GLN A 181 -15.67 -18.39 1.01
N ARG A 182 -16.49 -18.59 2.06
CA ARG A 182 -17.08 -19.92 2.37
C ARG A 182 -18.04 -20.41 1.29
N GLU A 183 -18.78 -19.51 0.66
CA GLU A 183 -19.63 -19.80 -0.50
C GLU A 183 -18.84 -20.11 -1.78
N GLY A 184 -17.50 -19.94 -1.76
CA GLY A 184 -16.63 -20.14 -2.92
C GLY A 184 -16.64 -18.98 -3.93
N LEU A 185 -17.33 -17.87 -3.62
CA LEU A 185 -17.37 -16.69 -4.48
C LEU A 185 -16.05 -15.90 -4.42
N ILE A 186 -15.41 -15.85 -3.25
CA ILE A 186 -14.06 -15.31 -3.08
C ILE A 186 -13.09 -16.48 -3.01
N THR A 187 -12.10 -16.50 -3.90
CA THR A 187 -11.15 -17.61 -4.03
C THR A 187 -9.71 -17.19 -3.76
N VAL A 188 -9.48 -15.90 -3.51
CA VAL A 188 -8.15 -15.36 -3.20
C VAL A 188 -7.89 -15.32 -1.70
N PRO A 189 -6.63 -15.46 -1.24
CA PRO A 189 -6.27 -15.22 0.14
C PRO A 189 -6.44 -13.73 0.50
N MET A 190 -6.90 -13.48 1.72
CA MET A 190 -7.22 -12.14 2.20
C MET A 190 -6.40 -11.77 3.43
N PHE A 191 -5.93 -10.53 3.47
CA PHE A 191 -5.42 -9.89 4.67
C PHE A 191 -6.42 -8.86 5.19
N PHE A 192 -6.66 -8.80 6.50
CA PHE A 192 -7.51 -7.81 7.15
C PHE A 192 -6.70 -6.96 8.11
N PHE A 193 -6.97 -5.66 8.17
CA PHE A 193 -6.22 -4.71 9.00
C PHE A 193 -7.12 -3.74 9.74
N TRP A 194 -6.80 -3.50 11.01
CA TRP A 194 -7.29 -2.36 11.78
C TRP A 194 -6.35 -2.02 12.93
N VAL A 195 -6.58 -0.86 13.54
CA VAL A 195 -5.92 -0.42 14.77
C VAL A 195 -6.97 -0.08 15.82
N GLU A 196 -6.63 -0.33 17.07
CA GLU A 196 -7.43 0.08 18.23
C GLU A 196 -7.22 1.58 18.54
N PRO A 197 -8.11 2.20 19.33
CA PRO A 197 -7.93 3.56 19.83
C PRO A 197 -6.52 3.84 20.35
N TYR A 198 -6.00 5.03 20.01
CA TYR A 198 -4.65 5.53 20.26
C TYR A 198 -3.54 4.65 19.69
N ALA A 199 -3.89 3.76 18.76
CA ALA A 199 -3.02 2.70 18.27
C ALA A 199 -2.38 1.89 19.41
N ILE A 200 -3.13 1.70 20.51
CA ILE A 200 -2.70 0.86 21.64
C ILE A 200 -2.50 -0.58 21.17
N GLY A 201 -3.32 -1.04 20.23
CA GLY A 201 -3.19 -2.31 19.54
C GLY A 201 -3.34 -2.14 18.03
N GLY A 202 -2.73 -3.04 17.27
CA GLY A 202 -2.92 -3.14 15.82
C GLY A 202 -3.04 -4.60 15.40
N HIS A 203 -3.85 -4.87 14.39
CA HIS A 203 -4.24 -6.24 14.05
C HIS A 203 -4.09 -6.48 12.57
N CYS A 204 -3.49 -7.63 12.23
CA CYS A 204 -3.42 -8.11 10.86
C CYS A 204 -3.80 -9.59 10.82
N LEU A 205 -4.82 -9.94 10.06
CA LEU A 205 -5.23 -11.32 9.87
C LEU A 205 -4.94 -11.76 8.47
N PHE A 206 -4.40 -12.95 8.32
CA PHE A 206 -4.28 -13.64 7.05
C PHE A 206 -5.24 -14.82 7.03
N ILE A 207 -6.18 -14.81 6.08
CA ILE A 207 -7.17 -15.87 5.89
C ILE A 207 -6.97 -16.49 4.50
N HIS A 208 -6.62 -17.77 4.48
CA HIS A 208 -6.51 -18.54 3.26
C HIS A 208 -7.82 -19.30 2.99
N PRO A 209 -8.37 -19.28 1.76
CA PRO A 209 -9.67 -19.87 1.46
C PRO A 209 -9.76 -21.39 1.71
N GLU A 210 -8.63 -22.10 1.63
CA GLU A 210 -8.59 -23.55 1.93
C GLU A 210 -8.62 -23.86 3.42
N ASP A 211 -8.25 -22.90 4.27
CA ASP A 211 -8.12 -23.07 5.71
C ASP A 211 -9.40 -22.52 6.37
N LYS A 212 -10.42 -23.39 6.47
CA LYS A 212 -11.84 -23.10 6.73
C LYS A 212 -12.13 -22.42 8.09
N ASN A 213 -11.62 -21.22 8.30
CA ASN A 213 -11.84 -20.41 9.49
C ASN A 213 -13.29 -19.92 9.56
N THR A 214 -13.81 -19.85 10.79
CA THR A 214 -15.14 -19.32 11.07
C THR A 214 -15.05 -17.99 11.82
N ILE A 215 -16.13 -17.22 11.77
CA ILE A 215 -16.25 -15.97 12.55
C ILE A 215 -16.01 -16.24 14.05
N SER A 216 -16.48 -17.37 14.56
CA SER A 216 -16.25 -17.78 15.94
C SER A 216 -14.78 -18.06 16.26
N ASP A 217 -13.92 -18.43 15.30
CA ASP A 217 -12.49 -18.58 15.56
C ASP A 217 -11.79 -17.22 15.75
N LEU A 218 -12.42 -16.12 15.30
CA LEU A 218 -11.87 -14.76 15.33
C LEU A 218 -12.46 -13.88 16.43
N TYR A 219 -13.76 -14.07 16.70
CA TYR A 219 -14.54 -13.19 17.55
C TYR A 219 -15.17 -13.96 18.73
N ASP A 220 -15.20 -13.32 19.90
CA ASP A 220 -15.93 -13.75 21.08
C ASP A 220 -16.88 -12.63 21.52
N ASN A 221 -18.19 -12.92 21.57
CA ASN A 221 -19.24 -11.94 21.89
C ASN A 221 -19.13 -10.62 21.10
N GLN A 222 -18.84 -10.71 19.79
CA GLN A 222 -18.61 -9.59 18.86
C GLN A 222 -17.25 -8.89 19.02
N PHE A 223 -16.48 -9.16 20.05
CA PHE A 223 -15.14 -8.60 20.23
C PHE A 223 -14.07 -9.49 19.60
N TYR A 224 -13.05 -8.88 19.02
CA TYR A 224 -11.95 -9.64 18.47
C TYR A 224 -11.13 -10.30 19.60
N ARG A 225 -10.84 -11.59 19.47
CA ARG A 225 -10.23 -12.41 20.53
C ARG A 225 -8.88 -11.89 21.01
N TYR A 226 -8.14 -11.20 20.15
CA TYR A 226 -6.79 -10.73 20.45
C TYR A 226 -6.70 -9.21 20.68
N ASN A 227 -7.83 -8.54 20.95
CA ASN A 227 -7.84 -7.12 21.31
C ASN A 227 -6.97 -6.85 22.55
N LEU A 228 -6.23 -5.74 22.54
CA LEU A 228 -5.47 -5.29 23.70
C LEU A 228 -6.35 -4.57 24.71
N ILE A 229 -7.21 -3.66 24.25
CA ILE A 229 -8.14 -2.96 25.12
C ILE A 229 -9.22 -3.95 25.57
N ASP A 230 -9.49 -3.96 26.88
CA ASP A 230 -10.47 -4.85 27.49
C ASP A 230 -11.87 -4.59 26.89
N SER A 231 -12.62 -5.65 26.60
CA SER A 231 -13.98 -5.55 26.04
C SER A 231 -14.93 -4.76 26.93
N ALA A 232 -14.69 -4.73 28.25
CA ALA A 232 -15.45 -3.94 29.21
C ALA A 232 -15.37 -2.42 28.93
N GLU A 233 -14.28 -1.92 28.35
CA GLU A 233 -14.15 -0.50 27.98
C GLU A 233 -15.13 -0.12 26.86
N TYR A 234 -15.27 -1.01 25.87
CA TYR A 234 -16.21 -0.85 24.77
C TYR A 234 -17.66 -1.01 25.23
N LEU A 235 -17.95 -2.01 26.07
CA LEU A 235 -19.31 -2.25 26.60
C LEU A 235 -19.83 -1.08 27.42
N LYS A 236 -18.95 -0.37 28.14
CA LYS A 236 -19.30 0.84 28.89
C LYS A 236 -19.40 2.09 28.02
N SER A 237 -19.17 1.99 26.71
CA SER A 237 -19.11 3.12 25.78
C SER A 237 -18.15 4.21 26.26
N ASN A 238 -16.93 3.80 26.68
CA ASN A 238 -15.95 4.75 27.21
C ASN A 238 -15.65 5.85 26.16
N PRO A 239 -15.96 7.14 26.46
CA PRO A 239 -15.86 8.22 25.50
C PRO A 239 -14.41 8.52 25.08
N ILE A 240 -13.41 8.01 25.80
CA ILE A 240 -12.00 8.14 25.42
C ILE A 240 -11.68 7.34 24.16
N LEU A 241 -12.40 6.24 23.89
CA LEU A 241 -12.16 5.36 22.73
C LEU A 241 -12.58 6.00 21.40
N SER A 242 -13.46 6.99 21.42
CA SER A 242 -13.98 7.66 20.22
C SER A 242 -14.18 9.15 20.47
N LYS A 243 -13.55 10.00 19.67
CA LYS A 243 -13.66 11.47 19.78
C LYS A 243 -14.68 12.01 18.79
N GLN A 244 -15.26 13.16 19.11
CA GLN A 244 -16.11 13.94 18.22
C GLN A 244 -15.55 15.38 18.14
N GLU A 245 -15.50 15.94 16.94
CA GLU A 245 -15.19 17.37 16.77
C GLU A 245 -16.45 18.21 17.00
N ALA A 246 -16.33 19.35 17.68
CA ALA A 246 -17.45 20.23 17.96
C ALA A 246 -18.11 20.71 16.65
N GLY A 247 -19.40 20.42 16.48
CA GLY A 247 -20.16 20.72 15.27
C GLY A 247 -20.20 19.60 14.21
N CYS A 248 -19.48 18.49 14.41
CA CYS A 248 -19.52 17.31 13.55
C CYS A 248 -20.33 16.18 14.21
N GLN A 249 -21.21 15.52 13.46
CA GLN A 249 -22.05 14.42 13.99
C GLN A 249 -21.33 13.06 13.98
N THR A 250 -20.17 12.95 13.32
CA THR A 250 -19.42 11.70 13.19
C THR A 250 -18.30 11.60 14.23
N SER A 251 -18.26 10.48 14.95
CA SER A 251 -17.17 10.14 15.85
C SER A 251 -16.02 9.46 15.11
N TYR A 252 -14.79 9.58 15.64
CA TYR A 252 -13.60 8.97 15.06
C TYR A 252 -12.72 8.31 16.12
N THR A 253 -12.05 7.23 15.73
CA THR A 253 -11.04 6.56 16.56
C THR A 253 -9.74 7.37 16.54
N PRO A 254 -9.23 7.82 17.69
CA PRO A 254 -8.02 8.64 17.74
C PRO A 254 -6.78 7.80 17.42
N TYR A 255 -6.00 8.19 16.42
CA TYR A 255 -4.64 7.72 16.14
C TYR A 255 -4.04 8.60 15.04
N SER A 256 -2.71 8.56 14.86
CA SER A 256 -1.99 9.34 13.85
C SER A 256 -1.53 8.49 12.67
N GLY A 257 -1.12 9.16 11.58
CA GLY A 257 -0.46 8.48 10.47
C GLY A 257 0.86 7.79 10.87
N ASN A 258 1.60 8.37 11.82
CA ASN A 258 2.85 7.77 12.31
C ASN A 258 2.61 6.46 13.05
N ASP A 259 1.52 6.36 13.80
CA ASP A 259 1.14 5.12 14.48
C ASP A 259 0.85 4.01 13.47
N VAL A 260 0.17 4.35 12.37
CA VAL A 260 -0.10 3.42 11.27
C VAL A 260 1.19 2.99 10.56
N VAL A 261 2.11 3.92 10.31
CA VAL A 261 3.43 3.59 9.73
C VAL A 261 4.21 2.66 10.64
N LEU A 262 4.19 2.88 11.97
CA LEU A 262 4.87 2.03 12.93
C LEU A 262 4.27 0.62 12.97
N PHE A 263 2.95 0.52 13.04
CA PHE A 263 2.23 -0.75 12.96
C PHE A 263 2.59 -1.53 11.68
N LEU A 264 2.45 -0.90 10.52
CA LEU A 264 2.73 -1.53 9.22
C LEU A 264 4.21 -1.93 9.09
N SER A 265 5.13 -1.12 9.60
CA SER A 265 6.57 -1.44 9.63
C SER A 265 6.85 -2.66 10.48
N ALA A 266 6.22 -2.77 11.66
CA ALA A 266 6.40 -3.87 12.58
C ALA A 266 5.97 -5.20 11.91
N ILE A 267 4.81 -5.22 11.26
CA ILE A 267 4.28 -6.45 10.65
C ILE A 267 4.83 -6.75 9.25
N TYR A 268 5.55 -5.82 8.62
CA TYR A 268 5.97 -5.94 7.22
C TYR A 268 6.80 -7.19 6.94
N LYS A 269 7.74 -7.54 7.83
CA LYS A 269 8.56 -8.75 7.69
C LYS A 269 7.69 -10.01 7.64
N TRP A 270 6.71 -10.10 8.53
CA TRP A 270 5.77 -11.23 8.56
C TRP A 270 4.91 -11.27 7.31
N LEU A 271 4.31 -10.14 6.92
CA LEU A 271 3.50 -10.02 5.70
C LEU A 271 4.27 -10.49 4.46
N LYS A 272 5.52 -10.04 4.32
CA LYS A 272 6.41 -10.44 3.23
C LYS A 272 6.68 -11.95 3.23
N ILE A 273 7.01 -12.55 4.37
CA ILE A 273 7.27 -13.99 4.48
C ILE A 273 6.02 -14.80 4.12
N THR A 274 4.85 -14.40 4.62
CA THR A 274 3.58 -15.07 4.34
C THR A 274 3.27 -15.11 2.84
N ILE A 275 3.50 -13.99 2.13
CA ILE A 275 3.32 -13.88 0.68
C ILE A 275 4.37 -14.71 -0.08
N GLN A 276 5.65 -14.58 0.29
CA GLN A 276 6.74 -15.26 -0.41
C GLN A 276 6.69 -16.78 -0.26
N ASN A 277 6.24 -17.27 0.89
CA ASN A 277 6.08 -18.70 1.15
C ASN A 277 4.77 -19.28 0.61
N ASN A 278 3.89 -18.44 0.04
CA ASN A 278 2.55 -18.83 -0.38
C ASN A 278 1.81 -19.60 0.73
N SER A 279 1.78 -19.05 1.95
CA SER A 279 1.22 -19.73 3.11
C SER A 279 -0.23 -20.11 2.88
N LYS A 280 -0.57 -21.36 3.22
CA LYS A 280 -1.95 -21.85 3.24
C LYS A 280 -2.57 -21.83 4.63
N GLN A 281 -1.77 -21.58 5.67
CA GLN A 281 -2.22 -21.55 7.04
C GLN A 281 -2.65 -20.14 7.42
N SER A 282 -3.89 -20.00 7.90
CA SER A 282 -4.42 -18.72 8.38
C SER A 282 -3.86 -18.40 9.75
N MET A 283 -3.59 -17.12 9.94
CA MET A 283 -2.83 -16.61 11.06
C MET A 283 -3.36 -15.24 11.46
N ALA A 284 -3.20 -14.88 12.72
CA ALA A 284 -3.45 -13.55 13.23
C ALA A 284 -2.17 -12.96 13.83
N ILE A 285 -1.99 -11.67 13.60
CA ILE A 285 -0.94 -10.86 14.18
C ILE A 285 -1.60 -9.81 15.04
N GLN A 286 -1.14 -9.73 16.28
CA GLN A 286 -1.44 -8.66 17.22
C GLN A 286 -0.17 -7.89 17.49
N TRP A 287 -0.18 -6.61 17.16
CA TRP A 287 0.88 -5.65 17.46
C TRP A 287 0.50 -4.88 18.72
N THR A 288 1.42 -4.80 19.66
CA THR A 288 1.30 -4.00 20.89
C THR A 288 1.84 -2.62 20.57
N GLY A 289 1.03 -1.57 20.68
CA GLY A 289 1.48 -0.20 20.47
C GLY A 289 1.97 0.46 21.75
N ASN A 290 1.63 1.73 21.95
CA ASN A 290 1.97 2.47 23.16
C ASN A 290 1.02 2.14 24.32
N ILE A 291 1.26 1.02 24.98
CA ILE A 291 0.46 0.59 26.14
C ILE A 291 0.69 1.45 27.39
N ASP A 292 1.77 2.23 27.45
CA ASP A 292 1.97 3.18 28.55
C ASP A 292 0.97 4.33 28.47
N LEU A 293 0.67 4.79 27.25
CA LEU A 293 -0.43 5.74 27.03
C LEU A 293 -1.78 5.17 27.47
N ALA A 294 -2.01 3.87 27.34
CA ALA A 294 -3.24 3.25 27.85
C ALA A 294 -3.36 3.41 29.37
N LYS A 295 -2.25 3.25 30.11
CA LYS A 295 -2.20 3.47 31.57
C LYS A 295 -2.48 4.93 31.92
N ASP A 296 -1.86 5.87 31.20
CA ASP A 296 -2.06 7.31 31.41
C ASP A 296 -3.51 7.75 31.15
N LEU A 297 -4.17 7.10 30.18
CA LEU A 297 -5.59 7.32 29.86
C LEU A 297 -6.55 6.56 30.78
N GLY A 298 -6.05 5.73 31.69
CA GLY A 298 -6.86 4.89 32.58
C GLY A 298 -7.63 3.79 31.86
N LEU A 299 -7.15 3.34 30.69
CA LEU A 299 -7.77 2.26 29.92
C LEU A 299 -7.34 0.89 30.43
N SER A 300 -8.32 0.01 30.64
CA SER A 300 -8.08 -1.39 31.00
C SER A 300 -7.61 -2.19 29.79
N LEU A 301 -6.57 -3.01 29.98
CA LEU A 301 -6.08 -3.95 28.96
C LEU A 301 -6.46 -5.39 29.32
N ASN A 302 -6.72 -6.22 28.33
CA ASN A 302 -6.93 -7.66 28.51
C ASN A 302 -5.71 -8.30 29.19
N LYS A 303 -5.96 -9.13 30.21
CA LYS A 303 -4.91 -9.71 31.10
C LYS A 303 -3.69 -10.29 30.37
N PRO A 304 -3.82 -11.04 29.25
CA PRO A 304 -2.65 -11.59 28.55
C PRO A 304 -1.67 -10.53 28.03
N TYR A 305 -2.13 -9.28 27.83
CA TYR A 305 -1.38 -8.23 27.15
C TYR A 305 -0.91 -7.10 28.08
N VAL A 306 -1.30 -7.13 29.36
CA VAL A 306 -0.90 -6.13 30.36
C VAL A 306 0.63 -6.08 30.54
N ALA A 307 1.29 -7.23 30.39
CA ALA A 307 2.74 -7.38 30.55
C ALA A 307 3.49 -7.45 29.21
N ASN A 308 2.84 -7.15 28.08
CA ASN A 308 3.55 -7.09 26.80
C ASN A 308 4.58 -5.96 26.82
N GLU A 309 5.70 -6.18 26.14
CA GLU A 309 6.62 -5.07 25.81
C GLU A 309 5.95 -4.13 24.79
N PRO A 310 6.02 -2.80 24.95
CA PRO A 310 5.55 -1.86 23.95
C PRO A 310 6.20 -2.12 22.59
N TYR A 311 5.44 -1.91 21.50
CA TYR A 311 5.89 -2.10 20.12
C TYR A 311 6.28 -3.54 19.74
N SER A 312 5.83 -4.53 20.51
CA SER A 312 6.02 -5.97 20.24
C SER A 312 4.95 -6.57 19.32
N ILE A 313 5.18 -7.81 18.87
CA ILE A 313 4.25 -8.56 18.02
C ILE A 313 4.03 -9.96 18.59
N ASN A 314 2.76 -10.38 18.63
CA ASN A 314 2.35 -11.75 18.88
C ASN A 314 1.74 -12.36 17.61
N THR A 315 1.99 -13.65 17.38
CA THR A 315 1.46 -14.41 16.24
C THR A 315 0.62 -15.58 16.74
N PHE A 316 -0.57 -15.74 16.17
CA PHE A 316 -1.52 -16.79 16.52
C PHE A 316 -1.90 -17.60 15.28
N TYR A 317 -2.00 -18.92 15.43
CA TYR A 317 -2.53 -19.83 14.43
C TYR A 317 -4.00 -20.10 14.71
N LEU A 318 -4.88 -19.88 13.73
CA LEU A 318 -6.32 -19.83 13.99
C LEU A 318 -7.00 -21.21 14.05
N ASN A 319 -6.44 -22.22 13.38
CA ASN A 319 -6.99 -23.59 13.35
C ASN A 319 -6.16 -24.63 14.12
N ASN A 320 -5.27 -24.21 15.03
CA ASN A 320 -4.62 -25.14 15.96
C ASN A 320 -5.48 -25.32 17.23
N ASP A 321 -5.93 -26.55 17.48
CA ASP A 321 -6.76 -26.94 18.64
C ASP A 321 -6.20 -26.52 20.01
N SER A 322 -4.91 -26.17 20.09
CA SER A 322 -4.25 -25.66 21.30
C SER A 322 -4.70 -24.25 21.71
N ASN A 323 -5.31 -23.45 20.83
CA ASN A 323 -5.75 -22.08 21.11
C ASN A 323 -7.23 -21.97 21.52
N LYS A 324 -7.98 -23.09 21.60
CA LYS A 324 -9.40 -23.15 21.96
C LYS A 324 -9.66 -23.40 23.46
N LYS A 325 -8.72 -23.04 24.34
CA LYS A 325 -8.85 -23.23 25.80
C LYS A 325 -9.11 -21.93 26.54
#